data_AF-A0A957SWU1-F1
#
_entry.id   AF-A0A957SWU1-F1
#
_cell.length_a   1.000
_cell.length_b   1.000
_cell.length_c   1.000
_cell.angle_alpha   90.00
_cell.angle_beta   90.00
_cell.angle_gamma   90.00
#
_symmetry.space_group_name_H-M   'P 1'
#
loop_
_entity.id
_entity.type
_entity.pdbx_description
1 polymer ?
#
loop_
_entity_poly.entity_id
_entity_poly.type
_entity_poly.pdbx_seq_one_letter_code
_entity_poly.pdbx_strand_id
1 'polypeptide(L)'
;CRRCADNCPVKAIPQGAPSAERHNQSNIQGVRKWSVDGEKCFGYWAAQNSDCSICIRVCPYNKDYSQWWHRVGRRLAGTPLRGLLLALDQRLGFGERMKPVDWWAGKREGTITRLRRLLGSK
;
A
#
# COMPACT_ATOMS: atom_id res chain seq x y z
N CYS A 1 -0.79 -5.89 -9.06
CA CYS A 1 -2.02 -5.26 -8.50
C CYS A 1 -1.85 -3.75 -8.54
N ARG A 2 -2.90 -2.97 -8.26
CA ARG A 2 -2.92 -1.50 -8.45
C ARG A 2 -3.14 -0.68 -7.17
N ARG A 3 -3.22 -1.34 -6.01
CA ARG A 3 -3.62 -0.69 -4.75
C ARG A 3 -2.84 0.58 -4.39
N CYS A 4 -1.53 0.62 -4.61
CA CYS A 4 -0.74 1.83 -4.36
C CYS A 4 -1.11 2.98 -5.29
N ALA A 5 -1.34 2.70 -6.58
CA ALA A 5 -1.77 3.69 -7.57
C ALA A 5 -3.22 4.14 -7.32
N ASP A 6 -4.11 3.22 -6.95
CA ASP A 6 -5.51 3.51 -6.63
C ASP A 6 -5.63 4.49 -5.45
N ASN A 7 -4.79 4.30 -4.42
CA ASN A 7 -4.80 5.11 -3.20
C ASN A 7 -3.87 6.33 -3.25
N CYS A 8 -3.14 6.56 -4.34
CA CYS A 8 -2.30 7.75 -4.49
C CYS A 8 -3.21 9.00 -4.66
N PRO A 9 -3.16 10.01 -3.77
CA PRO A 9 -4.06 11.17 -3.85
C PRO A 9 -3.86 12.01 -5.11
N VAL A 10 -2.60 12.10 -5.57
CA VAL A 10 -2.18 12.91 -6.72
C VAL A 10 -1.94 12.10 -8.00
N LYS A 11 -2.29 10.81 -7.98
CA LYS A 11 -2.15 9.90 -9.14
C LYS A 11 -0.74 9.92 -9.77
N ALA A 12 0.29 10.03 -8.93
CA ALA A 12 1.68 10.04 -9.37
C ALA A 12 2.20 8.66 -9.80
N ILE A 13 1.50 7.57 -9.44
CA ILE A 13 1.89 6.20 -9.78
C ILE A 13 1.07 5.75 -11.00
N PRO A 14 1.71 5.27 -12.08
CA PRO A 14 1.02 4.84 -13.29
C PRO A 14 0.21 3.56 -13.07
N GLN A 15 -0.96 3.48 -13.72
CA GLN A 15 -1.91 2.35 -13.64
C GLN A 15 -1.67 1.27 -14.71
N GLY A 16 -0.93 1.61 -15.76
CA GLY A 16 -0.72 0.78 -16.95
C GLY A 16 0.35 -0.30 -16.80
N ALA A 17 0.80 -0.81 -17.94
CA ALA A 17 1.98 -1.66 -18.03
C ALA A 17 3.26 -0.83 -17.76
N PRO A 18 4.37 -1.46 -17.35
CA PRO A 18 5.63 -0.73 -17.21
C PRO A 18 6.09 -0.23 -18.58
N SER A 19 6.64 0.98 -18.61
CA SER A 19 7.11 1.65 -19.83
C SER A 19 8.51 2.22 -19.61
N ALA A 20 9.17 2.62 -20.69
CA ALA A 20 10.43 3.38 -20.62
C ALA A 20 10.18 4.90 -20.61
N GLU A 21 8.91 5.32 -20.52
CA GLU A 21 8.51 6.72 -20.52
C GLU A 21 9.01 7.43 -19.25
N ARG A 22 9.34 8.70 -19.41
CA ARG A 22 9.76 9.59 -18.34
C ARG A 22 8.69 10.64 -18.13
N HIS A 23 8.37 10.92 -16.88
CA HIS A 23 7.53 12.04 -16.50
C HIS A 23 8.36 13.30 -16.24
N ASN A 24 9.59 13.15 -15.74
CA ASN A 24 10.50 14.27 -15.45
C ASN A 24 11.97 13.82 -15.38
N GLN A 25 12.87 14.78 -15.08
CA GLN A 25 14.32 14.54 -15.00
C GLN A 25 14.72 13.49 -13.97
N SER A 26 13.93 13.32 -12.90
CA SER A 26 14.18 12.35 -11.82
C SER A 26 13.86 10.90 -12.22
N ASN A 27 13.34 10.66 -13.43
CA ASN A 27 13.16 9.31 -13.97
C ASN A 27 14.40 8.85 -14.76
N ILE A 28 14.82 7.60 -14.52
CA ILE A 28 15.95 6.94 -15.21
C ILE A 28 15.59 6.69 -16.68
N GLN A 29 16.53 6.95 -17.59
CA GLN A 29 16.36 6.71 -19.03
C GLN A 29 16.61 5.25 -19.41
N GLY A 30 15.90 4.74 -20.41
CA GLY A 30 16.13 3.41 -20.98
C GLY A 30 15.70 2.21 -20.12
N VAL A 31 15.17 2.44 -18.91
CA VAL A 31 14.72 1.36 -18.01
C VAL A 31 13.21 1.23 -18.05
N ARG A 32 12.72 0.05 -18.43
CA ARG A 32 11.29 -0.26 -18.43
C ARG A 32 10.78 -0.54 -17.01
N LYS A 33 9.98 0.37 -16.44
CA LYS A 33 9.40 0.24 -15.09
C LYS A 33 8.13 1.07 -14.93
N TRP A 34 7.48 0.97 -13.77
CA TRP A 34 6.45 1.92 -13.37
C TRP A 34 7.11 3.16 -12.75
N SER A 35 7.57 4.08 -13.60
CA SER A 35 8.16 5.34 -13.16
C SER A 35 7.10 6.20 -12.46
N VAL A 36 7.43 6.76 -11.30
CA VAL A 36 6.55 7.70 -10.59
C VAL A 36 6.77 9.11 -11.12
N ASP A 37 5.69 9.85 -11.29
CA ASP A 37 5.72 11.29 -11.51
C ASP A 37 6.19 12.00 -10.24
N GLY A 38 7.50 12.22 -10.17
CA GLY A 38 8.17 12.77 -8.99
C GLY A 38 7.69 14.17 -8.59
N GLU A 39 7.33 15.02 -9.56
CA GLU A 39 6.88 16.39 -9.29
C GLU A 39 5.49 16.39 -8.65
N LYS A 40 4.55 15.56 -9.14
CA LYS A 40 3.26 15.37 -8.47
C LYS A 40 3.40 14.80 -7.08
N CYS A 41 4.23 13.76 -6.92
CA CYS A 41 4.45 13.11 -5.64
C CYS A 41 5.02 14.10 -4.62
N PHE A 42 6.11 14.79 -4.98
CA PHE A 42 6.80 15.72 -4.11
C PHE A 42 5.98 16.97 -3.83
N GLY A 43 5.20 17.48 -4.80
CA GLY A 43 4.27 18.58 -4.57
C GLY A 43 3.26 18.29 -3.46
N TYR A 44 2.77 17.04 -3.38
CA TYR A 44 1.88 16.61 -2.29
C TYR A 44 2.59 16.51 -0.93
N TRP A 45 3.89 16.18 -0.92
CA TRP A 45 4.68 16.17 0.32
C TRP A 45 4.87 17.60 0.84
N ALA A 46 5.29 18.50 -0.05
CA ALA A 46 5.47 19.91 0.26
C ALA A 46 4.17 20.55 0.76
N ALA A 47 3.05 20.31 0.08
CA ALA A 47 1.74 20.85 0.48
C ALA A 47 1.27 20.37 1.87
N GLN A 48 1.63 19.14 2.26
CA GLN A 48 1.30 18.61 3.59
C GLN A 48 2.35 18.94 4.66
N ASN A 49 3.49 19.52 4.29
CA ASN A 49 4.66 19.70 5.16
C ASN A 49 5.10 18.39 5.83
N SER A 50 4.95 17.26 5.15
CA SER A 50 5.25 15.93 5.70
C SER A 50 5.38 14.89 4.57
N ASP A 51 5.97 13.74 4.87
CA ASP A 51 5.95 12.61 3.94
C ASP A 51 4.55 12.02 3.81
N CYS A 52 4.19 11.58 2.59
CA CYS A 52 2.87 11.01 2.34
C CYS A 52 2.80 9.52 2.69
N SER A 53 3.75 8.72 2.16
CA SER A 53 3.92 7.29 2.44
C SER A 53 2.69 6.37 2.32
N ILE A 54 1.58 6.85 1.73
CA ILE A 54 0.32 6.08 1.58
C ILE A 54 0.53 4.82 0.76
N CYS A 55 1.30 4.90 -0.33
CA CYS A 55 1.60 3.77 -1.20
C CYS A 55 2.27 2.60 -0.47
N ILE A 56 3.13 2.90 0.52
CA ILE A 56 3.80 1.92 1.37
C ILE A 56 2.79 1.37 2.39
N ARG A 57 2.02 2.23 3.05
CA ARG A 57 1.01 1.83 4.05
C ARG A 57 -0.01 0.83 3.49
N VAL A 58 -0.54 1.08 2.29
CA VAL A 58 -1.58 0.22 1.69
C VAL A 58 -1.01 -1.01 0.97
N CYS A 59 0.31 -1.12 0.85
CA CYS A 59 0.93 -2.23 0.12
C CYS A 59 0.58 -3.56 0.80
N PRO A 60 0.03 -4.55 0.08
CA PRO A 60 -0.26 -5.88 0.63
C PRO A 60 0.99 -6.61 1.16
N TYR A 61 2.18 -6.19 0.73
CA TYR A 61 3.46 -6.72 1.23
C TYR A 61 4.00 -5.98 2.45
N ASN A 62 3.40 -4.86 2.85
CA ASN A 62 3.74 -4.16 4.08
C ASN A 62 3.00 -4.80 5.26
N LYS A 63 3.60 -5.87 5.81
CA LYS A 63 3.04 -6.69 6.89
C LYS A 63 4.08 -6.93 7.98
N ASP A 64 3.58 -7.22 9.17
CA ASP A 64 4.39 -7.73 10.26
C ASP A 64 4.72 -9.22 10.00
N TYR A 65 5.95 -9.48 9.57
CA TYR A 65 6.42 -10.82 9.27
C TYR A 65 6.88 -11.63 10.49
N SER A 66 6.79 -11.08 11.71
CA SER A 66 6.91 -11.90 12.93
C SER A 66 5.80 -12.95 12.98
N GLN A 67 4.63 -12.63 12.44
CA GLN A 67 3.47 -13.51 12.31
C GLN A 67 3.65 -14.50 11.15
N TRP A 68 3.51 -15.79 11.44
CA TRP A 68 3.79 -16.85 10.46
C TRP A 68 2.84 -16.86 9.26
N TRP A 69 1.57 -16.50 9.46
CA TRP A 69 0.58 -16.44 8.37
C TRP A 69 0.90 -15.35 7.36
N HIS A 70 1.51 -14.23 7.75
CA HIS A 70 1.97 -13.21 6.80
C HIS A 70 3.12 -13.72 5.92
N ARG A 71 3.99 -14.59 6.46
CA ARG A 71 5.03 -15.27 5.67
C ARG A 71 4.42 -16.25 4.66
N VAL A 72 3.41 -17.02 5.06
CA VAL A 72 2.66 -17.91 4.17
C VAL A 72 1.93 -17.11 3.10
N GLY A 73 1.21 -16.04 3.48
CA GLY A 73 0.52 -15.14 2.56
C GLY A 73 1.46 -14.54 1.51
N ARG A 74 2.68 -14.15 1.89
CA ARG A 74 3.71 -13.68 0.94
C ARG A 74 4.10 -14.74 -0.08
N ARG A 75 4.26 -16.00 0.33
CA ARG A 75 4.55 -17.12 -0.59
C ARG A 75 3.38 -17.36 -1.54
N LEU A 76 2.15 -17.40 -1.00
CA LEU A 76 0.94 -17.62 -1.80
C LEU A 76 0.63 -16.45 -2.76
N ALA A 77 1.08 -15.23 -2.45
CA ALA A 77 0.93 -14.07 -3.34
C ALA A 77 1.69 -14.22 -4.68
N GLY A 78 2.60 -15.19 -4.81
CA GLY A 78 3.24 -15.58 -6.08
C GLY A 78 2.45 -16.60 -6.91
N THR A 79 1.31 -17.09 -6.42
CA THR A 79 0.49 -18.12 -7.07
C THR A 79 -0.79 -17.51 -7.69
N PRO A 80 -1.58 -18.28 -8.47
CA PRO A 80 -2.88 -17.82 -8.97
C PRO A 80 -3.86 -17.38 -7.86
N LEU A 81 -3.66 -17.80 -6.61
CA LEU A 81 -4.46 -17.37 -5.45
C LEU A 81 -4.23 -15.91 -5.06
N ARG A 82 -3.27 -15.22 -5.68
CA ARG A 82 -2.95 -13.81 -5.42
C ARG A 82 -4.19 -12.91 -5.43
N GLY A 83 -5.11 -13.08 -6.38
CA GLY A 83 -6.32 -12.27 -6.47
C GLY A 83 -7.19 -12.35 -5.22
N LEU A 84 -7.45 -13.57 -4.76
CA LEU A 84 -8.19 -13.83 -3.53
C LEU A 84 -7.51 -13.22 -2.30
N LEU A 85 -6.19 -13.39 -2.18
CA LEU A 85 -5.43 -12.83 -1.05
C LEU A 85 -5.49 -11.31 -1.02
N LEU A 86 -5.42 -10.64 -2.18
CA LEU A 86 -5.55 -9.20 -2.28
C LEU A 86 -6.95 -8.70 -1.89
N ALA A 87 -8.00 -9.45 -2.24
CA ALA A 87 -9.37 -9.14 -1.85
C ALA A 87 -9.57 -9.32 -0.34
N LEU A 88 -9.05 -10.41 0.21
CA LEU A 88 -9.07 -10.67 1.66
C LEU A 88 -8.30 -9.60 2.43
N ASP A 89 -7.13 -9.19 1.94
CA ASP A 89 -6.32 -8.14 2.56
C ASP A 89 -7.05 -6.80 2.68
N GLN A 90 -7.76 -6.42 1.62
CA GLN A 90 -8.59 -5.21 1.59
C GLN A 90 -9.79 -5.34 2.51
N ARG A 91 -10.48 -6.49 2.46
CA ARG A 91 -11.64 -6.76 3.32
C ARG A 91 -11.25 -6.68 4.79
N LEU A 92 -10.11 -7.23 5.18
CA LEU A 92 -9.58 -7.18 6.56
C LEU A 92 -9.15 -5.79 7.02
N GLY A 93 -9.29 -4.73 6.20
CA GLY A 93 -8.94 -3.37 6.57
C GLY A 93 -7.44 -3.16 6.73
N PHE A 94 -6.61 -4.06 6.18
CA PHE A 94 -5.17 -3.87 6.30
C PHE A 94 -4.72 -2.62 5.55
N GLY A 95 -3.85 -1.84 6.18
CA GLY A 95 -3.34 -0.60 5.60
C GLY A 95 -4.32 0.56 5.71
N GLU A 96 -5.42 0.45 6.46
CA GLU A 96 -6.25 1.60 6.86
C GLU A 96 -5.46 2.59 7.75
N ARG A 97 -5.89 3.86 7.75
CA ARG A 97 -5.22 4.92 8.52
C ARG A 97 -5.68 4.84 9.96
N MET A 98 -4.73 4.68 10.89
CA MET A 98 -5.03 4.78 12.31
C MET A 98 -5.04 6.25 12.76
N LYS A 99 -5.80 6.54 13.81
CA LYS A 99 -5.76 7.86 14.43
C LYS A 99 -4.39 8.08 15.07
N PRO A 100 -3.81 9.29 14.98
CA PRO A 100 -2.50 9.57 15.57
C PRO A 100 -2.41 9.20 17.05
N VAL A 101 -3.46 9.50 17.83
CA VAL A 101 -3.53 9.16 19.26
C VAL A 101 -3.41 7.66 19.54
N ASP A 102 -4.00 6.82 18.68
CA ASP A 102 -3.96 5.37 18.84
C ASP A 102 -2.58 4.82 18.44
N TRP A 103 -1.97 5.39 17.39
CA TRP A 103 -0.62 5.01 16.96
C TRP A 103 0.45 5.35 18.01
N TRP A 104 0.44 6.58 18.51
CA TRP A 104 1.40 7.04 19.53
C TRP A 104 1.22 6.33 20.87
N ALA A 105 0.00 5.89 21.19
CA ALA A 105 -0.27 5.00 22.32
C ALA A 105 0.19 3.55 22.09
N GLY A 106 0.76 3.23 20.93
CA GLY A 106 1.24 1.88 20.59
C GLY A 106 0.13 0.86 20.37
N LYS A 107 -1.12 1.30 20.13
CA LYS A 107 -2.23 0.38 19.86
C LYS A 107 -1.96 -0.32 18.53
N ARG A 108 -1.86 -1.65 18.58
CA ARG A 108 -1.78 -2.50 17.39
C ARG A 108 -3.09 -3.23 17.22
N GLU A 109 -3.81 -2.97 16.13
CA GLU A 109 -4.98 -3.78 15.78
C GLU A 109 -4.53 -5.19 15.37
N GLY A 110 -4.86 -6.16 16.21
CA GLY A 110 -4.64 -7.57 15.91
C GLY A 110 -5.58 -8.08 14.81
N THR A 111 -5.18 -9.14 14.12
CA THR A 111 -5.97 -9.80 13.07
C THR A 111 -7.35 -10.23 13.56
N ILE A 112 -7.47 -10.64 14.83
CA ILE A 112 -8.74 -11.02 15.46
C ILE A 112 -9.68 -9.83 15.59
N THR A 113 -9.19 -8.66 15.99
CA THR A 113 -9.98 -7.43 16.08
C THR A 113 -10.51 -7.01 14.71
N ARG A 114 -9.69 -7.15 13.66
CA ARG A 114 -10.09 -6.89 12.27
C ARG A 114 -11.15 -7.87 11.79
N LEU A 115 -11.01 -9.16 12.11
CA LEU A 115 -12.02 -10.18 11.80
C LEU A 115 -13.35 -9.92 12.53
N ARG A 116 -13.32 -9.53 13.80
CA ARG A 116 -14.53 -9.17 14.56
C ARG A 116 -15.25 -7.96 13.95
N ARG A 117 -14.50 -6.90 13.60
CA ARG A 117 -15.03 -5.71 12.91
C ARG A 117 -15.68 -6.09 11.57
N LEU A 118 -15.08 -7.03 10.84
CA LEU A 118 -15.61 -7.53 9.57
C LEU A 118 -16.87 -8.39 9.69
N LEU A 119 -16.98 -9.16 10.76
CA LEU A 119 -18.11 -10.06 11.01
C LEU A 119 -19.27 -9.37 11.74
N GLY A 120 -19.19 -8.05 11.96
CA GLY A 120 -20.25 -7.26 12.60
C GLY A 120 -20.45 -7.56 14.08
N SER A 121 -19.58 -8.37 14.71
CA SER A 121 -19.60 -8.58 16.15
C SER A 121 -18.87 -7.42 16.81
N LYS A 122 -19.63 -6.50 17.41
CA LYS A 122 -19.10 -5.62 18.45
C LYS A 122 -18.54 -6.45 19.60
#